data_AF-A0A0U5JLH9-F1
#
_entry.id   AF-A0A0U5JLH9-F1
#
_cell.length_a   1.000
_cell.length_b   1.000
_cell.length_c   1.000
_cell.angle_alpha   90.00
_cell.angle_beta   90.00
_cell.angle_gamma   90.00
#
_symmetry.space_group_name_H-M   'P 1'
#
loop_
_entity.id
_entity.type
_entity.pdbx_description
1 polymer ?
#
loop_
_entity_poly.entity_id
_entity_poly.type
_entity_poly.pdbx_seq_one_letter_code
_entity_poly.pdbx_strand_id
1 'polypeptide(L)' 'MSRGTNQKFKLNYLTRIMLEKTDDDHSLTMTQVLEELEK' A
#
# COMPACT_ATOMS: atom_id res chain seq x y z
N MET A 1 13.85 9.19 -6.04
CA MET A 1 13.38 8.47 -7.25
C MET A 1 14.51 7.72 -7.98
N SER A 2 15.48 7.16 -7.25
CA SER A 2 16.22 5.97 -7.69
C SER A 2 15.33 4.77 -7.35
N ARG A 3 15.18 3.80 -8.27
CA ARG A 3 14.34 2.61 -8.07
C ARG A 3 14.93 1.78 -6.93
N GLY A 4 14.53 2.08 -5.69
CA GLY A 4 14.99 1.35 -4.52
C GLY A 4 14.66 -0.13 -4.66
N THR A 5 15.58 -0.99 -4.23
CA THR A 5 15.55 -2.45 -4.39
C THR A 5 14.21 -3.10 -4.01
N ASN A 6 13.42 -2.45 -3.14
CA ASN A 6 12.15 -2.98 -2.63
C ASN A 6 10.89 -2.29 -3.19
N GLN A 7 11.03 -1.36 -4.13
CA GLN A 7 9.89 -0.58 -4.62
C GLN A 7 8.85 -1.45 -5.34
N LYS A 8 9.28 -2.48 -6.07
CA LYS A 8 8.38 -3.45 -6.71
C LYS A 8 7.57 -4.24 -5.69
N PHE A 9 8.20 -4.65 -4.58
CA PHE A 9 7.51 -5.37 -3.51
C PHE A 9 6.49 -4.46 -2.81
N LYS A 10 6.85 -3.20 -2.54
CA LYS A 10 5.92 -2.22 -1.96
C LYS A 10 4.70 -1.98 -2.86
N LEU A 11 4.88 -1.91 -4.18
CA LEU A 11 3.76 -1.77 -5.12
C LEU A 11 2.86 -3.01 -5.13
N ASN A 12 3.43 -4.21 -5.13
CA ASN A 12 2.66 -5.45 -5.09
C ASN A 12 1.85 -5.56 -3.77
N TYR A 13 2.49 -5.23 -2.65
CA TYR A 13 1.83 -5.24 -1.35
C TYR A 13 0.76 -4.15 -1.22
N LEU A 14 1.00 -2.95 -1.77
CA LEU A 14 -0.01 -1.89 -1.86
C LEU A 14 -1.25 -2.34 -2.64
N THR A 15 -1.07 -3.00 -3.79
CA THR A 15 -2.20 -3.53 -4.57
C THR A 15 -3.01 -4.54 -3.74
N ARG A 16 -2.34 -5.40 -2.98
CA ARG A 16 -3.01 -6.36 -2.09
C ARG A 16 -3.82 -5.65 -1.00
N ILE A 17 -3.24 -4.66 -0.32
CA ILE A 17 -3.92 -3.90 0.73
C ILE A 17 -5.14 -3.16 0.17
N MET A 18 -5.03 -2.55 -1.01
CA MET A 18 -6.15 -1.87 -1.64
C MET A 18 -7.29 -2.85 -1.97
N LEU A 19 -6.99 -4.06 -2.45
CA LEU A 19 -8.02 -5.07 -2.72
C LEU A 19 -8.67 -5.65 -1.45
N GLU A 20 -7.90 -5.80 -0.37
CA GLU A 20 -8.39 -6.43 0.88
C GLU A 20 -9.07 -5.45 1.83
N LYS A 21 -8.70 -4.16 1.80
CA LYS A 21 -9.11 -3.17 2.80
C LYS A 21 -9.85 -1.96 2.24
N THR A 22 -10.04 -1.88 0.92
CA THR A 22 -10.89 -0.84 0.33
C THR A 22 -11.98 -1.43 -0.54
N ASP A 23 -13.17 -0.86 -0.41
CA ASP A 23 -14.35 -1.11 -1.20
C ASP A 23 -15.16 0.19 -1.29
N ASP A 24 -16.42 0.13 -1.72
CA ASP A 24 -17.24 1.34 -1.90
C ASP A 24 -17.54 2.09 -0.58
N ASP A 25 -17.48 1.41 0.56
CA ASP A 25 -17.79 1.97 1.90
C ASP A 25 -16.53 2.20 2.75
N HIS A 26 -15.43 1.51 2.45
CA HIS A 26 -14.19 1.54 3.21
C HIS A 26 -13.06 2.16 2.40
N SER A 27 -12.57 3.32 2.84
CA SER A 27 -11.42 3.99 2.23
C SER A 27 -10.22 4.02 3.18
N LEU A 28 -9.02 4.02 2.60
CA LEU A 28 -7.76 4.16 3.34
C LEU A 28 -7.17 5.55 3.13
N THR A 29 -6.68 6.13 4.21
CA THR A 29 -5.88 7.37 4.16
C THR A 29 -4.43 7.06 3.80
N MET A 30 -3.73 8.05 3.23
CA MET A 30 -2.32 7.89 2.86
C MET A 30 -1.43 7.53 4.06
N THR A 31 -1.73 8.05 5.26
CA THR A 31 -0.99 7.73 6.48
C THR A 31 -1.12 6.25 6.85
N GLN A 32 -2.33 5.69 6.78
CA GLN A 32 -2.57 4.27 7.05
C GLN A 32 -1.90 3.37 6.02
N VAL A 33 -1.86 3.80 4.75
CA VAL A 33 -1.14 3.09 3.70
C VAL A 33 0.35 3.03 4.01
N LEU A 34 0.95 4.14 4.45
CA LEU A 34 2.37 4.18 4.81
C LEU A 34 2.69 3.31 6.02
N GLU A 35 1.87 3.36 7.07
CA GLU A 35 1.99 2.48 8.24
C GLU A 35 1.94 1.01 7.86
N GLU A 36 1.03 0.64 6.96
CA GLU A 36 0.90 -0.75 6.51
C GLU A 36 2.11 -1.19 5.68
N LEU A 37 2.67 -0.30 4.84
CA LEU A 37 3.86 -0.54 4.01
C LEU A 37 5.19 -0.55 4.79
N GLU A 38 5.18 -0.11 6.06
CA GLU A 38 6.35 -0.09 6.95
C GLU A 38 6.39 -1.27 7.93
N LYS A 39 5.32 -2.07 8.01
CA LYS A 39 5.30 -3.37 8.70
C LYS A 39 6.13 -4.41 7.96
#